data_AF-A0A3R6IK58-F1
#
_entry.id   AF-A0A3R6IK58-F1
#
_cell.length_a   1.000
_cell.length_b   1.000
_cell.length_c   1.000
_cell.angle_alpha   90.00
_cell.angle_beta   90.00
_cell.angle_gamma   90.00
#
_symmetry.space_group_name_H-M   'P 1'
#
loop_
_entity.id
_entity.type
_entity.pdbx_description
1 polymer ?
#
loop_
_entity_poly.entity_id
_entity_poly.type
_entity_poly.pdbx_seq_one_letter_code
_entity_poly.pdbx_strand_id
1 'polypeptide(L)'
;MNKTNTKKLAIAAVFCAVAVVGSLFSVPVFGSKCSPVQHMVNILCAVLLGPGYGLGAAFAAALIRNLLGLGSLMAFPGSMFGALICGLVYKKTQSVFATLIGEVLGTSILGGFAAYPVAVFLMGKSAAGLAVYAYVVPFLISTAGGAIISAVLILSLKKANILAGMQEALREEKPAHV
;
A
#
# COMPACT_ATOMS: atom_id res chain seq x y z
N MET A 1 -3.68 -6.33 -25.15
CA MET A 1 -3.23 -6.48 -23.76
C MET A 1 -2.34 -7.72 -23.68
N ASN A 2 -1.07 -7.60 -23.27
CA ASN A 2 -0.17 -8.76 -23.15
C ASN A 2 -0.62 -9.68 -22.01
N LYS A 3 -0.47 -11.01 -22.13
CA LYS A 3 -0.90 -11.99 -21.11
C LYS A 3 -0.34 -11.67 -19.72
N THR A 4 0.90 -11.20 -19.62
CA THR A 4 1.51 -10.78 -18.34
C THR A 4 0.78 -9.61 -17.69
N ASN A 5 0.29 -8.65 -18.46
CA ASN A 5 -0.47 -7.52 -17.92
C ASN A 5 -1.81 -7.97 -17.35
N THR A 6 -2.47 -8.95 -17.98
CA THR A 6 -3.70 -9.57 -17.44
C THR A 6 -3.42 -10.29 -16.11
N LYS A 7 -2.32 -11.04 -16.00
CA LYS A 7 -1.93 -11.71 -14.74
C LYS A 7 -1.65 -10.69 -13.62
N LYS A 8 -0.87 -9.64 -13.90
CA LYS A 8 -0.57 -8.59 -12.91
C LYS A 8 -1.84 -7.86 -12.47
N LEU A 9 -2.73 -7.56 -13.41
CA LEU A 9 -4.02 -6.94 -13.09
C LEU A 9 -4.88 -7.84 -12.20
N ALA A 10 -4.96 -9.14 -12.51
CA ALA A 10 -5.70 -10.09 -11.70
C ALA A 10 -5.14 -10.19 -10.26
N ILE A 11 -3.81 -10.26 -10.11
CA ILE A 11 -3.18 -10.28 -8.78
C ILE A 11 -3.39 -8.95 -8.06
N ALA A 12 -3.30 -7.81 -8.76
CA ALA A 12 -3.62 -6.50 -8.18
C ALA A 12 -5.07 -6.45 -7.66
N ALA A 13 -6.02 -7.04 -8.39
CA ALA A 13 -7.41 -7.14 -7.96
C ALA A 13 -7.57 -8.04 -6.72
N VAL A 14 -6.87 -9.18 -6.67
CA VAL A 14 -6.84 -10.04 -5.48
C VAL A 14 -6.27 -9.30 -4.28
N PHE A 15 -5.15 -8.60 -4.44
CA PHE A 15 -4.55 -7.80 -3.38
C PHE A 15 -5.46 -6.64 -2.93
N CYS A 16 -6.16 -5.99 -3.86
CA CYS A 16 -7.20 -5.02 -3.54
C CYS A 16 -8.29 -5.65 -2.65
N ALA A 17 -8.81 -6.83 -3.03
CA ALA A 17 -9.80 -7.54 -2.23
C ALA A 17 -9.28 -7.91 -0.83
N VAL A 18 -8.03 -8.39 -0.72
CA VAL A 18 -7.37 -8.68 0.57
C VAL A 18 -7.28 -7.42 1.43
N ALA A 19 -6.93 -6.27 0.85
CA ALA A 19 -6.87 -5.01 1.59
C ALA A 19 -8.25 -4.53 2.07
N VAL A 20 -9.28 -4.70 1.26
CA VAL A 20 -10.67 -4.36 1.61
C VAL A 20 -11.16 -5.25 2.76
N VAL A 21 -11.06 -6.57 2.61
CA VAL A 21 -11.49 -7.54 3.63
C VAL A 21 -10.66 -7.40 4.91
N GLY A 22 -9.34 -7.25 4.78
CA GLY A 22 -8.44 -7.03 5.93
C GLY A 22 -8.76 -5.76 6.70
N SER A 23 -9.37 -4.76 6.05
CA SER A 23 -9.81 -3.53 6.72
C SER A 23 -11.03 -3.73 7.63
N LEU A 24 -11.70 -4.89 7.60
CA LEU A 24 -12.71 -5.26 8.60
C LEU A 24 -12.11 -5.42 10.00
N PHE A 25 -10.80 -5.72 10.08
CA PHE A 25 -10.06 -5.88 11.33
C PHE A 25 -9.28 -4.61 11.72
N SER A 26 -9.66 -3.44 11.17
CA SER A 26 -8.96 -2.19 11.44
C SER A 26 -9.20 -1.70 12.87
N VAL A 27 -8.16 -1.17 13.50
CA VAL A 27 -8.25 -0.58 14.86
C VAL A 27 -8.43 0.94 14.73
N PRO A 28 -9.43 1.55 15.39
CA PRO A 28 -9.57 3.00 15.42
C PRO A 28 -8.51 3.61 16.34
N VAL A 29 -7.70 4.54 15.81
CA VAL A 29 -6.67 5.27 16.56
C VAL A 29 -6.75 6.75 16.18
N PHE A 30 -7.02 7.62 17.15
CA PHE A 30 -7.09 9.09 16.98
C PHE A 30 -7.94 9.57 15.78
N GLY A 31 -9.09 8.93 15.53
CA GLY A 31 -9.99 9.31 14.43
C GLY A 31 -9.57 8.80 13.05
N SER A 32 -8.51 8.01 12.97
CA SER A 32 -8.09 7.26 11.78
C SER A 32 -8.29 5.76 12.01
N LYS A 33 -8.58 5.00 10.94
CA LYS A 33 -8.69 3.54 10.99
C LYS A 33 -7.37 2.94 10.52
N CYS A 34 -6.62 2.35 11.44
CA CYS A 34 -5.35 1.68 11.15
C CYS A 34 -5.63 0.32 10.49
N SER A 35 -5.17 0.15 9.25
CA SER A 35 -5.33 -1.09 8.48
C SER A 35 -3.94 -1.64 8.11
N PRO A 36 -3.33 -2.46 8.98
CA PRO A 36 -2.03 -3.07 8.72
C PRO A 36 -2.00 -3.89 7.42
N VAL A 37 -3.14 -4.52 7.07
CA VAL A 37 -3.27 -5.33 5.85
C VAL A 37 -3.12 -4.47 4.59
N GLN A 38 -3.59 -3.22 4.59
CA GLN A 38 -3.40 -2.31 3.45
C GLN A 38 -1.90 -2.05 3.19
N HIS A 39 -1.14 -1.75 4.25
CA HIS A 39 0.29 -1.49 4.12
C HIS A 39 1.06 -2.74 3.71
N MET A 40 0.63 -3.91 4.20
CA MET A 40 1.17 -5.17 3.72
C MET A 40 0.94 -5.37 2.23
N VAL A 41 -0.28 -5.12 1.76
CA VAL A 41 -0.63 -5.19 0.34
C VAL A 41 0.21 -4.22 -0.49
N ASN A 42 0.44 -2.99 -0.04
CA ASN A 42 1.28 -2.03 -0.73
C ASN A 42 2.70 -2.58 -0.97
N ILE A 43 3.33 -3.16 0.07
CA ILE A 43 4.68 -3.74 -0.02
C ILE A 43 4.69 -4.97 -0.94
N LEU A 44 3.69 -5.84 -0.87
CA LEU A 44 3.58 -7.01 -1.77
C LEU A 44 3.41 -6.57 -3.23
N CYS A 45 2.58 -5.56 -3.49
CA CYS A 45 2.45 -4.93 -4.80
C CYS A 45 3.79 -4.36 -5.28
N ALA A 46 4.54 -3.66 -4.42
CA ALA A 46 5.85 -3.13 -4.76
C ALA A 46 6.83 -4.24 -5.20
N VAL A 47 6.85 -5.35 -4.47
CA VAL A 47 7.76 -6.48 -4.71
C VAL A 47 7.38 -7.32 -5.94
N LEU A 48 6.08 -7.49 -6.22
CA LEU A 48 5.58 -8.42 -7.23
C LEU A 48 5.07 -7.74 -8.51
N LEU A 49 4.43 -6.58 -8.38
CA LEU A 49 3.67 -5.94 -9.47
C LEU A 49 4.29 -4.62 -9.94
N GLY A 50 5.06 -3.96 -9.06
CA GLY A 50 5.66 -2.65 -9.30
C GLY A 50 4.73 -1.47 -8.99
N PRO A 51 5.24 -0.23 -9.14
CA PRO A 51 4.59 0.97 -8.62
C PRO A 51 3.23 1.29 -9.25
N GLY A 52 3.05 1.03 -10.55
CA GLY A 52 1.79 1.36 -11.26
C GLY A 52 0.60 0.53 -10.76
N TYR A 53 0.76 -0.80 -10.74
CA TYR A 53 -0.27 -1.70 -10.21
C TYR A 53 -0.48 -1.51 -8.70
N GLY A 54 0.58 -1.23 -7.94
CA GLY A 54 0.48 -0.93 -6.51
C GLY A 54 -0.35 0.32 -6.23
N LEU A 55 -0.08 1.41 -6.95
CA LEU A 55 -0.86 2.65 -6.83
C LEU A 55 -2.34 2.43 -7.21
N GLY A 56 -2.59 1.70 -8.30
CA GLY A 56 -3.95 1.37 -8.74
C GLY A 56 -4.71 0.52 -7.71
N ALA A 57 -4.06 -0.51 -7.15
CA ALA A 57 -4.65 -1.34 -6.11
C ALA A 57 -4.92 -0.54 -4.82
N ALA A 58 -4.00 0.33 -4.40
CA ALA A 58 -4.18 1.20 -3.24
C ALA A 58 -5.36 2.17 -3.42
N PHE A 59 -5.49 2.79 -4.60
CA PHE A 59 -6.61 3.66 -4.94
C PHE A 59 -7.94 2.89 -4.92
N ALA A 60 -8.00 1.74 -5.62
CA ALA A 60 -9.21 0.94 -5.68
C ALA A 60 -9.65 0.45 -4.29
N ALA A 61 -8.70 0.00 -3.46
CA ALA A 61 -8.99 -0.41 -2.10
C ALA A 61 -9.48 0.76 -1.24
N ALA A 62 -8.86 1.96 -1.35
CA ALA A 62 -9.34 3.15 -0.66
C ALA A 62 -10.76 3.55 -1.11
N LEU A 63 -11.05 3.50 -2.41
CA LEU A 63 -12.37 3.80 -2.97
C LEU A 63 -13.44 2.83 -2.44
N ILE A 64 -13.22 1.52 -2.59
CA ILE A 64 -14.18 0.50 -2.16
C ILE A 64 -14.41 0.59 -0.65
N ARG A 65 -13.36 0.75 0.16
CA ARG A 65 -13.51 0.89 1.61
C ARG A 65 -14.32 2.12 2.01
N ASN A 66 -14.15 3.25 1.31
CA ASN A 66 -14.96 4.45 1.56
C ASN A 66 -16.43 4.23 1.18
N LEU A 67 -16.70 3.60 0.02
CA LEU A 67 -18.06 3.26 -0.40
C LEU A 67 -18.76 2.31 0.58
N LEU A 68 -18.02 1.39 1.19
CA LEU A 68 -18.53 0.45 2.20
C LEU A 68 -18.56 1.02 3.64
N GLY A 69 -18.17 2.29 3.86
CA GLY A 69 -18.07 2.87 5.21
C GLY A 69 -16.95 2.31 6.09
N LEU A 70 -16.10 1.44 5.53
CA LEU A 70 -14.95 0.83 6.20
C LEU A 70 -13.75 1.79 6.28
N GLY A 71 -13.63 2.70 5.31
CA GLY A 71 -12.52 3.65 5.19
C GLY A 71 -12.87 5.07 5.67
N SER A 72 -11.90 5.96 5.52
CA SER A 72 -12.09 7.41 5.56
C SER A 72 -11.41 8.04 4.35
N LEU A 73 -11.69 9.32 4.07
CA LEU A 73 -11.02 10.03 2.98
C LEU A 73 -9.49 10.11 3.17
N MET A 74 -9.00 9.90 4.39
CA MET A 74 -7.55 9.84 4.68
C MET A 74 -6.88 8.56 4.17
N ALA A 75 -7.67 7.52 3.87
CA ALA A 75 -7.15 6.26 3.34
C ALA A 75 -6.54 6.42 1.94
N PHE A 76 -6.95 7.44 1.18
CA PHE A 76 -6.40 7.74 -0.13
C PHE A 76 -4.95 8.23 -0.06
N PRO A 77 -4.63 9.40 0.54
CA PRO A 77 -3.27 9.93 0.54
C PRO A 77 -2.30 8.96 1.20
N GLY A 78 -2.61 8.45 2.40
CA GLY A 78 -1.77 7.48 3.10
C GLY A 78 -1.40 6.28 2.22
N SER A 79 -2.41 5.56 1.72
CA SER A 79 -2.18 4.33 0.97
C SER A 79 -1.53 4.55 -0.39
N MET A 80 -1.88 5.63 -1.10
CA MET A 80 -1.38 5.90 -2.45
C MET A 80 0.07 6.37 -2.42
N PHE A 81 0.43 7.28 -1.50
CA PHE A 81 1.82 7.70 -1.34
C PHE A 81 2.69 6.55 -0.82
N GLY A 82 2.21 5.76 0.14
CA GLY A 82 2.88 4.54 0.59
C GLY A 82 3.19 3.60 -0.58
N ALA A 83 2.16 3.16 -1.30
CA ALA A 83 2.29 2.22 -2.43
C ALA A 83 3.22 2.73 -3.53
N LEU A 84 3.13 4.02 -3.87
CA LEU A 84 3.97 4.61 -4.91
C LEU A 84 5.43 4.66 -4.47
N ILE A 85 5.72 5.16 -3.27
CA ILE A 85 7.08 5.33 -2.77
C ILE A 85 7.74 3.98 -2.53
N CYS A 86 7.06 3.04 -1.86
CA CYS A 86 7.62 1.71 -1.65
C CYS A 86 7.81 0.96 -2.98
N GLY A 87 6.89 1.11 -3.94
CA GLY A 87 7.03 0.61 -5.30
C GLY A 87 8.23 1.18 -6.06
N LEU A 88 8.46 2.48 -5.98
CA LEU A 88 9.62 3.15 -6.61
C LEU A 88 10.94 2.74 -5.95
N VAL A 89 10.95 2.66 -4.62
CA VAL A 89 12.13 2.23 -3.85
C VAL A 89 12.49 0.79 -4.21
N TYR A 90 11.53 -0.14 -4.24
CA TYR A 90 11.82 -1.52 -4.65
C TYR A 90 12.29 -1.57 -6.10
N LYS A 91 11.63 -0.86 -7.01
CA LYS A 91 12.04 -0.81 -8.43
C LYS A 91 13.51 -0.39 -8.59
N LYS A 92 13.97 0.59 -7.80
CA LYS A 92 15.36 1.11 -7.88
C LYS A 92 16.38 0.26 -7.12
N THR A 93 16.00 -0.27 -5.95
CA THR A 93 16.97 -0.88 -5.02
C THR A 93 16.91 -2.41 -4.99
N GLN A 94 15.79 -3.00 -5.41
CA GLN A 94 15.43 -4.42 -5.25
C GLN A 94 15.56 -4.91 -3.79
N SER A 95 15.60 -3.98 -2.82
CA SER A 95 15.81 -4.27 -1.40
C SER A 95 14.47 -4.28 -0.68
N VAL A 96 14.14 -5.43 -0.08
CA VAL A 96 12.94 -5.58 0.77
C VAL A 96 13.00 -4.60 1.93
N PHE A 97 14.15 -4.50 2.61
CA PHE A 97 14.31 -3.60 3.76
C PHE A 97 14.08 -2.13 3.38
N ALA A 98 14.67 -1.67 2.27
CA ALA A 98 14.43 -0.31 1.79
C ALA A 98 12.95 -0.08 1.44
N THR A 99 12.26 -1.10 0.95
CA THR A 99 10.83 -1.04 0.61
C THR A 99 9.96 -0.90 1.84
N LEU A 100 10.27 -1.62 2.93
CA LEU A 100 9.59 -1.46 4.22
C LEU A 100 9.70 -0.02 4.73
N ILE A 101 10.91 0.56 4.69
CA ILE A 101 11.14 1.95 5.06
C ILE A 101 10.37 2.89 4.14
N GLY A 102 10.37 2.62 2.83
CA GLY A 102 9.64 3.39 1.84
C GLY A 102 8.13 3.45 2.11
N GLU A 103 7.52 2.33 2.53
CA GLU A 103 6.10 2.30 2.90
C GLU A 103 5.80 3.13 4.15
N VAL A 104 6.63 2.96 5.19
CA VAL A 104 6.48 3.67 6.47
C VAL A 104 6.62 5.17 6.26
N LEU A 105 7.66 5.63 5.55
CA LEU A 105 7.89 7.05 5.28
C LEU A 105 6.88 7.61 4.29
N GLY A 106 6.58 6.88 3.22
CA GLY A 106 5.64 7.30 2.18
C GLY A 106 4.23 7.49 2.73
N THR A 107 3.75 6.56 3.55
CA THR A 107 2.42 6.68 4.15
C THR A 107 2.41 7.70 5.28
N SER A 108 3.33 7.59 6.24
CA SER A 108 3.21 8.35 7.50
C SER A 108 3.59 9.80 7.30
N ILE A 109 4.66 10.07 6.57
CA ILE A 109 5.13 11.45 6.33
C ILE A 109 4.37 12.03 5.15
N LEU A 110 4.62 11.56 3.94
CA LEU A 110 4.03 12.17 2.74
C LEU A 110 2.50 12.03 2.72
N GLY A 111 1.99 10.83 3.02
CA GLY A 111 0.56 10.59 3.12
C GLY A 111 -0.09 11.32 4.29
N GLY A 112 0.57 11.43 5.45
CA GLY A 112 0.08 12.21 6.59
C GLY A 112 0.00 13.71 6.31
N PHE A 113 1.00 14.29 5.65
CA PHE A 113 0.96 15.68 5.21
C PHE A 113 -0.07 15.90 4.11
N ALA A 114 -0.19 14.98 3.14
CA ALA A 114 -1.20 15.07 2.09
C ALA A 114 -2.64 14.81 2.59
N ALA A 115 -2.81 14.21 3.77
CA ALA A 115 -4.10 14.08 4.43
C ALA A 115 -4.61 15.42 5.00
N TYR A 116 -3.73 16.37 5.30
CA TYR A 116 -4.12 17.69 5.79
C TYR A 116 -5.03 18.48 4.84
N PRO A 117 -4.67 18.70 3.55
CA PRO A 117 -5.57 19.40 2.62
C PRO A 117 -6.89 18.64 2.43
N VAL A 118 -6.86 17.30 2.43
CA VAL A 118 -8.07 16.48 2.38
C VAL A 118 -8.97 16.75 3.60
N ALA A 119 -8.40 16.86 4.80
CA ALA A 119 -9.13 17.18 6.02
C ALA A 119 -9.80 18.56 5.99
N VAL A 120 -9.06 19.56 5.54
CA VAL A 120 -9.52 20.95 5.55
C VAL A 120 -10.56 21.18 4.44
N PHE A 121 -10.23 20.79 3.20
CA PHE A 121 -11.06 21.13 2.04
C PHE A 121 -12.23 20.17 1.81
N LEU A 122 -12.06 18.88 2.12
CA LEU A 122 -13.09 17.86 1.83
C LEU A 122 -13.87 17.40 3.06
N MET A 123 -13.33 17.60 4.27
CA MET A 123 -14.01 17.19 5.51
C MET A 123 -14.42 18.36 6.41
N GLY A 124 -14.12 19.61 6.02
CA GLY A 124 -14.52 20.82 6.76
C GLY A 124 -13.95 20.89 8.18
N LYS A 125 -12.88 20.15 8.48
CA LYS A 125 -12.27 20.14 9.83
C LYS A 125 -11.36 21.35 10.00
N SER A 126 -11.43 22.02 11.15
CA SER A 126 -10.56 23.16 11.43
C SER A 126 -9.10 22.68 11.49
N ALA A 127 -8.23 23.43 10.80
CA ALA A 127 -6.78 23.20 10.72
C ALA A 127 -6.04 23.32 12.07
N ALA A 128 -6.73 23.80 13.10
CA ALA A 128 -6.13 24.28 14.34
C ALA A 128 -5.91 23.14 15.34
N GLY A 129 -4.76 22.49 15.23
CA GLY A 129 -4.14 21.72 16.31
C GLY A 129 -4.19 20.22 16.10
N LEU A 130 -3.02 19.62 15.92
CA LEU A 130 -2.75 18.18 15.86
C LEU A 130 -2.92 17.45 14.52
N ALA A 131 -3.08 18.06 13.34
CA ALA A 131 -3.12 17.26 12.09
C ALA A 131 -1.90 16.31 11.91
N VAL A 132 -0.70 16.77 12.28
CA VAL A 132 0.51 15.91 12.31
C VAL A 132 0.34 14.77 13.32
N TYR A 133 -0.08 15.04 14.55
CA TYR A 133 -0.24 14.01 15.58
C TYR A 133 -1.44 13.07 15.35
N ALA A 134 -2.54 13.58 14.79
CA ALA A 134 -3.77 12.87 14.54
C ALA A 134 -3.71 11.98 13.28
N TYR A 135 -2.76 12.23 12.37
CA TYR A 135 -2.63 11.45 11.13
C TYR A 135 -1.27 10.76 11.00
N VAL A 136 -0.15 11.45 11.25
CA VAL A 136 1.20 10.85 11.11
C VAL A 136 1.40 9.73 12.13
N VAL A 137 1.03 9.94 13.40
CA VAL A 137 1.23 8.92 14.45
C VAL A 137 0.38 7.66 14.21
N PRO A 138 -0.95 7.75 13.94
CA PRO A 138 -1.72 6.57 13.58
C PRO A 138 -1.21 5.87 12.31
N PHE A 139 -0.80 6.62 11.28
CA PHE A 139 -0.22 6.03 10.08
C PHE A 139 1.10 5.32 10.38
N LEU A 140 1.93 5.87 11.27
CA LEU A 140 3.18 5.22 11.69
C LEU A 140 2.91 3.88 12.38
N ILE A 141 1.94 3.85 13.32
CA ILE A 141 1.55 2.62 14.02
C ILE A 141 1.00 1.58 13.02
N SER A 142 0.10 2.01 12.14
CA SER A 142 -0.52 1.15 11.12
C SER A 142 0.51 0.57 10.16
N THR A 143 1.43 1.40 9.66
CA THR A 143 2.47 1.01 8.71
C THR A 143 3.53 0.13 9.36
N ALA A 144 3.89 0.35 10.63
CA ALA A 144 4.79 -0.52 11.36
C ALA A 144 4.22 -1.95 11.44
N GLY A 145 2.94 -2.09 11.78
CA GLY A 145 2.26 -3.39 11.78
C GLY A 145 2.31 -4.07 10.40
N GLY A 146 1.94 -3.34 9.34
CA GLY A 146 1.97 -3.88 7.98
C GLY A 146 3.38 -4.22 7.47
N ALA A 147 4.38 -3.42 7.85
CA ALA A 147 5.78 -3.66 7.50
C ALA A 147 6.33 -4.93 8.19
N ILE A 148 6.00 -5.16 9.45
CA ILE A 148 6.37 -6.39 10.17
C ILE A 148 5.75 -7.61 9.49
N ILE A 149 4.45 -7.58 9.21
CA ILE A 149 3.76 -8.70 8.55
C ILE A 149 4.38 -8.97 7.17
N SER A 150 4.66 -7.91 6.41
CA SER A 150 5.31 -8.02 5.09
C SER A 150 6.71 -8.61 5.18
N ALA A 151 7.50 -8.17 6.17
CA ALA A 151 8.85 -8.68 6.38
C ALA A 151 8.81 -10.19 6.64
N VAL A 152 7.94 -10.65 7.55
CA VAL A 152 7.77 -12.08 7.83
C VAL A 152 7.38 -12.83 6.57
N LEU A 153 6.36 -12.36 5.84
CA LEU A 153 5.86 -13.02 4.64
C LEU A 153 6.92 -13.10 3.53
N ILE A 154 7.51 -11.96 3.16
CA ILE A 154 8.47 -11.88 2.05
C ILE A 154 9.75 -12.64 2.36
N LEU A 155 10.26 -12.55 3.60
CA LEU A 155 11.45 -13.29 3.99
C LEU A 155 11.18 -14.80 4.03
N SER A 156 9.98 -15.22 4.41
CA SER A 156 9.58 -16.64 4.38
C SER A 156 9.51 -17.16 2.95
N LEU A 157 8.90 -16.41 2.03
CA LEU A 157 8.85 -16.74 0.60
C LEU A 157 10.25 -16.77 -0.04
N LYS A 158 11.14 -15.87 0.38
CA LYS A 158 12.54 -15.85 -0.08
C LYS A 158 13.32 -17.06 0.43
N LYS A 159 13.17 -17.42 1.72
CA LYS A 159 13.82 -18.61 2.31
C LYS A 159 13.34 -19.91 1.64
N ALA A 160 12.07 -19.96 1.23
CA ALA A 160 11.49 -21.09 0.51
C ALA A 160 11.85 -21.12 -1.00
N ASN A 161 12.62 -20.16 -1.51
CA ASN A 161 12.92 -19.98 -2.95
C ASN A 161 11.69 -19.82 -3.86
N ILE A 162 10.53 -19.49 -3.30
CA ILE A 162 9.27 -19.30 -4.05
C ILE A 162 9.21 -17.91 -4.67
N LEU A 163 9.74 -16.90 -3.96
CA LEU A 163 9.62 -15.50 -4.36
C LEU A 163 10.21 -15.22 -5.76
N ALA A 164 11.36 -15.82 -6.08
CA ALA A 164 12.00 -15.65 -7.39
C ALA A 164 11.11 -16.20 -8.51
N GLY A 165 10.54 -17.39 -8.33
CA GLY A 165 9.63 -18.00 -9.30
C GLY A 165 8.35 -17.18 -9.49
N MET A 166 7.79 -16.61 -8.42
CA MET A 166 6.66 -15.69 -8.53
C MET A 166 7.00 -14.43 -9.35
N GLN A 167 8.17 -13.84 -9.11
CA GLN A 167 8.63 -12.66 -9.84
C GLN A 167 8.90 -12.97 -11.31
N GLU A 168 9.46 -14.14 -11.62
CA GLU A 168 9.72 -14.60 -12.98
C GLU A 168 8.42 -14.84 -13.75
N ALA A 169 7.44 -15.52 -13.13
CA ALA A 169 6.11 -15.71 -13.71
C ALA A 169 5.36 -14.40 -14.01
N LEU A 170 5.77 -13.30 -13.36
CA LEU A 170 5.21 -11.96 -13.51
C LEU A 170 6.11 -11.01 -14.30
N ARG A 171 7.32 -11.42 -14.72
CA ARG A 171 8.09 -10.63 -15.69
C ARG A 171 7.39 -10.72 -17.03
N GLU A 172 7.42 -9.61 -17.77
CA GLU A 172 6.90 -9.59 -19.13
C GLU A 172 7.70 -10.62 -19.92
N GLU A 173 7.03 -11.62 -20.50
CA GLU A 173 7.63 -12.35 -21.61
C GLU A 173 7.95 -11.27 -22.65
N LYS A 174 9.25 -11.04 -22.90
CA LYS A 174 9.64 -10.29 -24.10
C LYS A 174 8.88 -10.95 -25.25
N PRO A 175 8.13 -10.21 -26.07
CA PRO A 175 7.54 -10.80 -27.25
C PRO A 175 8.68 -11.49 -28.01
N ALA A 176 8.54 -12.79 -28.24
CA ALA A 176 9.42 -13.52 -29.12
C ALA A 176 9.25 -12.89 -30.51
N HIS A 177 10.20 -12.02 -30.87
CA HIS A 177 10.48 -11.42 -32.17
C HIS A 177 9.30 -10.99 -33.06
N VAL A 178 9.29 -9.71 -33.43
CA VAL A 178 9.18 -9.31 -34.84
C VAL A 178 10.24 -8.26 -35.11
#